data_AF-A0A7C7YQZ1-F1
#
_entry.id   AF-A0A7C7YQZ1-F1
#
_cell.length_a   1.000
_cell.length_b   1.000
_cell.length_c   1.000
_cell.angle_alpha   90.00
_cell.angle_beta   90.00
_cell.angle_gamma   90.00
#
_symmetry.space_group_name_H-M   'P 1'
#
loop_
_entity.id
_entity.type
_entity.pdbx_description
1 polymer ?
#
loop_
_entity_poly.entity_id
_entity_poly.type
_entity_poly.pdbx_seq_one_letter_code
_entity_poly.pdbx_strand_id
1 'polypeptide(L)'
;MRAFSAALDLVVVLALLQGHSRPGILFLKWGLVSALPGSVILAFIAYLRIFEGSIQHRFPLLALGVMLVLAGLQLLLAGVMAEWMGAKERSRPAYRVDRSRQETREHQQ
;
A
#
# COMPACT_ATOMS: atom_id res chain seq x y z
N MET A 1 22.73 8.07 -9.44
CA MET A 1 21.48 7.29 -9.31
C MET A 1 20.71 7.66 -8.04
N ARG A 2 20.26 8.93 -7.90
CA ARG A 2 19.39 9.36 -6.78
C ARG A 2 17.99 9.74 -7.25
N ALA A 3 17.90 10.32 -8.45
CA ALA A 3 16.64 10.71 -9.08
C ALA A 3 15.66 9.54 -9.27
N PHE A 4 16.15 8.33 -9.58
CA PHE A 4 15.28 7.18 -9.78
C PHE A 4 14.62 6.72 -8.46
N SER A 5 15.41 6.64 -7.39
CA SER A 5 14.89 6.32 -6.04
C SER A 5 13.95 7.41 -5.53
N ALA A 6 14.25 8.68 -5.81
CA ALA A 6 13.38 9.80 -5.47
C ALA A 6 12.08 9.83 -6.30
N ALA A 7 12.12 9.42 -7.57
CA ALA A 7 10.94 9.32 -8.41
C ALA A 7 10.01 8.19 -7.93
N LEU A 8 10.57 7.03 -7.55
CA LEU A 8 9.80 5.95 -6.93
C LEU A 8 9.20 6.38 -5.58
N ASP A 9 9.98 7.08 -4.76
CA ASP A 9 9.50 7.63 -3.49
C ASP A 9 8.38 8.65 -3.72
N LEU A 10 8.50 9.53 -4.72
CA LEU A 10 7.47 10.48 -5.10
C LEU A 10 6.18 9.79 -5.57
N VAL A 11 6.28 8.71 -6.35
CA VAL A 11 5.13 7.90 -6.77
C VAL A 11 4.43 7.28 -5.56
N VAL A 12 5.19 6.77 -4.59
CA VAL A 12 4.66 6.24 -3.32
C VAL A 12 4.02 7.36 -2.49
N VAL A 13 4.65 8.54 -2.41
CA VAL A 13 4.11 9.70 -1.68
C VAL A 13 2.85 10.24 -2.36
N LEU A 14 2.79 10.30 -3.69
CA LEU A 14 1.58 10.67 -4.42
C LEU A 14 0.45 9.66 -4.17
N ALA A 15 0.78 8.37 -4.16
CA ALA A 15 -0.15 7.29 -3.82
C ALA A 15 -0.70 7.45 -2.40
N LEU A 16 0.16 7.82 -1.43
CA LEU A 16 -0.26 8.14 -0.06
C LEU A 16 -1.16 9.38 -0.01
N LEU A 17 -0.85 10.43 -0.80
CA LEU A 17 -1.57 11.70 -0.79
C LEU A 17 -2.92 11.65 -1.52
N GLN A 18 -3.07 10.78 -2.53
CA GLN A 18 -4.32 10.58 -3.27
C GLN A 18 -5.39 9.80 -2.47
N GLY A 19 -5.04 9.29 -1.28
CA GLY A 19 -5.90 8.50 -0.38
C GLY A 19 -7.08 9.23 0.26
N HIS A 20 -7.33 10.51 -0.03
CA HIS A 20 -8.44 11.27 0.55
C HIS A 20 -9.83 10.78 0.09
N SER A 21 -9.91 9.84 -0.87
CA SER A 21 -11.16 9.24 -1.33
C SER A 21 -11.04 7.72 -1.47
N ARG A 22 -11.00 7.02 -0.31
CA ARG A 22 -11.34 5.59 -0.13
C ARG A 22 -10.90 4.60 -1.26
N PRO A 23 -9.61 4.20 -1.36
CA PRO A 23 -9.24 3.08 -2.24
C PRO A 23 -8.08 2.18 -1.73
N GLY A 24 -7.97 1.85 -0.44
CA GLY A 24 -6.86 1.03 0.10
C GLY A 24 -6.65 -0.32 -0.62
N ILE A 25 -7.73 -0.95 -1.09
CA ILE A 25 -7.70 -2.23 -1.80
C ILE A 25 -7.06 -2.14 -3.20
N LEU A 26 -7.09 -0.97 -3.85
CA LEU A 26 -6.51 -0.79 -5.17
C LEU A 26 -4.98 -0.85 -5.08
N PHE A 27 -4.41 -0.21 -4.07
CA PHE A 27 -2.96 -0.27 -3.80
C PHE A 27 -2.48 -1.67 -3.47
N LEU A 28 -3.29 -2.45 -2.73
CA LEU A 28 -2.99 -3.85 -2.45
C LEU A 28 -2.99 -4.71 -3.72
N LYS A 29 -3.97 -4.52 -4.63
CA LYS A 29 -4.05 -5.24 -5.91
C LYS A 29 -2.85 -4.94 -6.82
N TRP A 30 -2.50 -3.67 -6.98
CA TRP A 30 -1.33 -3.27 -7.78
C TRP A 30 -0.01 -3.72 -7.14
N GLY A 31 0.09 -3.67 -5.81
CA GLY A 31 1.24 -4.18 -5.07
C GLY A 31 1.45 -5.67 -5.28
N LEU A 32 0.38 -6.47 -5.28
CA LEU A 32 0.44 -7.92 -5.51
C LEU A 32 0.85 -8.25 -6.95
N VAL A 33 0.29 -7.52 -7.94
CA VAL A 33 0.66 -7.66 -9.36
C VAL A 33 2.14 -7.35 -9.61
N SER A 34 2.73 -6.41 -8.85
CA SER A 34 4.16 -6.10 -8.92
C SER A 34 5.02 -7.08 -8.12
N ALA A 35 4.59 -7.47 -6.91
CA ALA A 35 5.38 -8.31 -6.01
C ALA A 35 5.52 -9.76 -6.50
N LEU A 36 4.49 -10.32 -7.13
CA LEU A 36 4.51 -11.67 -7.69
C LEU A 36 5.65 -11.90 -8.71
N PRO A 37 5.74 -11.14 -9.82
CA PRO A 37 6.82 -11.31 -10.78
C PRO A 37 8.19 -11.00 -10.17
N GLY A 38 8.29 -10.02 -9.27
CA GLY A 38 9.55 -9.72 -8.57
C GLY A 38 10.04 -10.89 -7.70
N SER A 39 9.13 -11.54 -6.98
CA SER A 39 9.43 -12.72 -6.16
C SER A 39 9.83 -13.92 -7.01
N VAL A 40 9.14 -14.15 -8.13
CA VAL A 40 9.49 -15.22 -9.08
C VAL A 40 10.89 -14.99 -9.68
N ILE A 41 11.21 -13.76 -10.08
CA ILE A 41 12.53 -13.40 -10.61
C ILE A 41 13.63 -13.60 -9.56
N LEU A 42 13.40 -13.16 -8.31
CA LEU A 42 14.34 -13.36 -7.21
C LEU A 42 14.54 -14.83 -6.87
N ALA A 43 13.46 -15.61 -6.82
CA ALA A 43 13.52 -17.05 -6.57
C ALA A 43 14.29 -17.78 -7.67
N PHE A 44 14.07 -17.40 -8.95
CA PHE A 44 14.81 -17.95 -10.08
C PHE A 44 16.31 -17.65 -9.99
N ILE A 45 16.68 -16.39 -9.72
CA ILE A 45 18.08 -16.00 -9.56
C ILE A 45 18.71 -16.65 -8.32
N ALA A 46 17.97 -16.77 -7.21
CA ALA A 46 18.43 -17.43 -6.00
C ALA A 46 18.67 -18.94 -6.22
N TYR A 47 17.78 -19.60 -6.96
CA TYR A 47 17.96 -20.99 -7.37
C TYR A 47 19.22 -21.14 -8.23
N LEU A 48 19.38 -20.29 -9.26
CA LEU A 48 20.57 -20.27 -10.11
C LEU A 48 21.85 -20.02 -9.28
N ARG A 49 21.80 -19.10 -8.31
CA ARG A 49 22.92 -18.79 -7.41
C ARG A 49 23.36 -20.00 -6.60
N ILE A 50 22.41 -20.79 -6.08
CA ILE A 50 22.68 -21.93 -5.20
C ILE A 50 23.27 -23.10 -6.00
N PHE A 51 22.80 -23.34 -7.23
CA PHE A 51 23.24 -24.48 -8.05
C PHE A 51 24.48 -24.17 -8.91
N GLU A 52 24.61 -22.96 -9.45
CA GLU A 52 25.67 -22.59 -10.42
C GLU A 52 26.87 -21.88 -9.75
N GLY A 53 26.80 -21.55 -8.45
CA GLY A 53 27.90 -20.98 -7.65
C GLY A 53 28.36 -19.56 -8.02
N SER A 54 27.90 -19.03 -9.17
CA SER A 54 28.32 -17.76 -9.77
C SER A 54 27.10 -16.87 -10.02
N ILE A 55 27.16 -15.59 -9.60
CA ILE A 55 26.23 -14.57 -10.11
C ILE A 55 26.84 -14.17 -11.44
N GLN A 56 26.44 -14.87 -12.50
CA GLN A 56 26.89 -14.63 -13.86
C GLN A 56 26.52 -13.22 -14.32
N HIS A 57 27.28 -12.17 -13.95
CA HIS A 57 27.20 -10.78 -14.43
C HIS A 57 25.79 -10.11 -14.50
N ARG A 58 24.76 -10.75 -13.93
CA ARG A 58 23.33 -10.35 -13.99
C ARG A 58 22.95 -9.44 -12.82
N PHE A 59 23.89 -8.60 -12.36
CA PHE A 59 23.63 -7.52 -11.41
C PHE A 59 22.41 -6.66 -11.78
N PRO A 60 22.18 -6.27 -13.05
CA PRO A 60 20.97 -5.49 -13.40
C PRO A 60 19.68 -6.30 -13.22
N LEU A 61 19.70 -7.61 -13.42
CA LEU A 61 18.52 -8.47 -13.28
C LEU A 61 18.18 -8.72 -11.80
N LEU A 62 19.20 -8.86 -10.96
CA LEU A 62 19.04 -8.95 -9.51
C LEU A 62 18.54 -7.62 -8.92
N ALA A 63 19.12 -6.50 -9.37
CA ALA A 63 18.64 -5.16 -9.00
C ALA A 63 17.19 -4.93 -9.42
N LEU A 64 16.81 -5.35 -10.64
CA LEU A 64 15.43 -5.25 -11.12
C LEU A 64 14.46 -6.09 -10.27
N GLY A 65 14.82 -7.35 -9.96
CA GLY A 65 14.02 -8.20 -9.09
C GLY A 65 13.80 -7.58 -7.70
N VAL A 66 14.87 -7.10 -7.07
CA VAL A 66 14.81 -6.42 -5.76
C VAL A 66 13.96 -5.16 -5.85
N MET A 67 14.13 -4.34 -6.89
CA MET A 67 13.39 -3.11 -7.05
C MET A 67 11.90 -3.34 -7.27
N LEU A 68 11.54 -4.41 -7.99
CA LEU A 68 10.16 -4.80 -8.25
C LEU A 68 9.48 -5.35 -6.97
N VAL A 69 10.21 -6.10 -6.14
CA VAL A 69 9.74 -6.55 -4.82
C VAL A 69 9.60 -5.37 -3.86
N LEU A 70 10.57 -4.47 -3.80
CA LEU A 70 10.51 -3.29 -2.93
C LEU A 70 9.35 -2.37 -3.32
N ALA A 71 9.15 -2.11 -4.62
CA ALA A 71 8.03 -1.32 -5.11
C ALA A 71 6.67 -1.99 -4.80
N GLY A 72 6.57 -3.30 -5.00
CA GLY A 72 5.39 -4.07 -4.63
C GLY A 72 5.11 -3.99 -3.13
N LEU A 73 6.13 -4.19 -2.30
CA LEU A 73 6.04 -4.11 -0.84
C LEU A 73 5.62 -2.70 -0.38
N GLN A 74 6.20 -1.64 -0.94
CA GLN A 74 5.82 -0.26 -0.66
C GLN A 74 4.34 0.00 -0.96
N LEU A 75 3.82 -0.52 -2.09
CA LEU A 75 2.39 -0.44 -2.41
C LEU A 75 1.50 -1.22 -1.44
N LEU A 76 1.92 -2.42 -1.01
CA LEU A 76 1.19 -3.21 -0.02
C LEU A 76 1.08 -2.45 1.31
N LEU A 77 2.20 -1.90 1.81
CA LEU A 77 2.22 -1.09 3.03
C LEU A 77 1.33 0.16 2.90
N ALA A 78 1.38 0.86 1.76
CA ALA A 78 0.54 2.03 1.51
C ALA A 78 -0.96 1.68 1.50
N GLY A 79 -1.32 0.54 0.90
CA GLY A 79 -2.71 0.04 0.88
C GLY A 79 -3.24 -0.26 2.28
N VAL A 80 -2.43 -0.92 3.11
CA VAL A 80 -2.75 -1.14 4.53
C VAL A 80 -2.92 0.20 5.26
N MET A 81 -1.95 1.11 5.13
CA MET A 81 -2.00 2.42 5.80
C MET A 81 -3.26 3.23 5.46
N ALA A 82 -3.73 3.14 4.20
CA ALA A 82 -4.97 3.77 3.76
C ALA A 82 -6.22 3.19 4.48
N GLU A 83 -6.27 1.88 4.73
CA GLU A 83 -7.36 1.27 5.50
C GLU A 83 -7.35 1.71 6.97
N TRP A 84 -6.16 1.76 7.59
CA TRP A 84 -5.99 2.21 8.99
C TRP A 84 -6.37 3.69 9.18
N MET A 85 -5.98 4.57 8.25
CA MET A 85 -6.38 5.98 8.29
C MET A 85 -7.88 6.15 8.03
N GLY A 86 -8.44 5.42 7.07
CA GLY A 86 -9.88 5.44 6.77
C GLY A 86 -10.76 4.85 7.87
N ALA A 87 -10.19 4.03 8.76
CA ALA A 87 -10.85 3.55 9.97
C ALA A 87 -10.95 4.65 11.04
N LYS A 88 -9.91 5.49 11.22
CA LYS A 88 -9.95 6.61 12.18
C LYS A 88 -11.03 7.64 11.87
N GLU A 89 -11.29 7.92 10.59
CA GLU A 89 -12.35 8.86 10.18
C GLU A 89 -13.76 8.40 10.64
N ARG A 90 -13.99 7.08 10.74
CA ARG A 90 -15.27 6.51 11.19
C ARG A 90 -15.48 6.56 12.70
N SER A 91 -14.42 6.81 13.48
CA SER A 91 -14.49 6.94 14.94
C SER A 91 -14.88 8.34 15.41
N ARG A 92 -15.19 9.28 14.51
CA ARG A 92 -15.96 10.46 14.91
C ARG A 92 -17.42 10.04 15.03
N PRO A 93 -18.01 9.98 16.24
CA PRO A 93 -19.44 9.77 16.36
C PRO A 93 -20.09 10.92 15.60
N ALA A 94 -20.74 10.61 14.47
CA ALA A 94 -21.79 11.44 13.94
C ALA A 94 -22.82 11.51 15.08
N TYR A 95 -22.69 12.53 15.91
CA TYR A 95 -23.59 12.84 17.00
C TYR A 95 -24.94 13.05 16.34
N ARG A 96 -25.67 11.94 16.22
CA ARG A 96 -27.02 11.89 15.73
C ARG A 96 -27.81 12.66 16.78
N VAL A 97 -28.06 13.92 16.46
CA VAL A 97 -29.02 14.79 17.12
C VAL A 97 -30.38 14.09 17.02
N ASP A 98 -30.70 13.25 18.00
CA ASP A 98 -32.01 12.64 18.14
C ASP A 98 -32.40 12.54 19.61
N ARG A 99 -32.19 13.65 20.34
CA ARG A 99 -32.65 13.77 21.74
C ARG A 99 -33.58 14.96 21.99
N SER A 100 -33.57 16.01 21.17
CA SER A 100 -34.43 17.18 21.42
C SER A 100 -35.85 17.09 20.85
N ARG A 101 -36.21 16.02 20.10
CA ARG A 101 -37.60 15.81 19.64
C ARG A 101 -38.47 15.00 20.61
N GLN A 102 -37.87 14.43 21.67
CA GLN A 102 -38.60 13.70 22.69
C GLN A 102 -39.06 14.60 23.85
N GLU A 103 -38.32 15.66 24.19
CA GLU A 103 -38.71 16.56 25.30
C GLU A 103 -39.94 17.45 24.97
N THR A 104 -40.24 17.70 23.69
CA THR A 104 -41.47 18.43 23.30
C THR A 104 -42.74 17.57 23.41
N ARG A 105 -42.63 16.25 23.64
CA ARG A 105 -43.80 15.37 23.80
C ARG A 105 -44.16 15.08 25.26
N GLU A 106 -43.26 15.33 26.21
CA GLU A 106 -43.54 15.17 27.64
C GLU A 106 -44.14 16.44 28.28
N HIS A 107 -43.87 17.63 27.74
CA HIS A 107 -44.52 18.88 28.19
C HIS A 107 -45.98 19.04 27.70
N GLN A 108 -46.54 18.02 27.04
CA GLN A 108 -47.89 18.06 26.48
C GLN A 108 -48.80 16.94 27.01
N GLN A 109 -48.38 16.21 28.05
CA GLN A 109 -49.23 15.27 28.79
C GLN A 109 -49.39 15.69 30.24
#